data_AF-A0A0M6ZS84-F1
#
_entry.id   AF-A0A0M6ZS84-F1
#
_cell.length_a   1.000
_cell.length_b   1.000
_cell.length_c   1.000
_cell.angle_alpha   90.00
_cell.angle_beta   90.00
_cell.angle_gamma   90.00
#
_symmetry.space_group_name_H-M   'P 1'
#
loop_
_entity.id
_entity.type
_entity.pdbx_description
1 polymer ?
#
loop_
_entity_poly.entity_id
_entity_poly.type
_entity_poly.pdbx_seq_one_letter_code
_entity_poly.pdbx_strand_id
1 'polypeptide(L)'
;MSELKETFHATSVGGTVQSRLTPITPRPRHKTTRDCPRVTVRLSLDDYERLQTLAGGRALSVYLRAKGLEEPLPKRKTKSSVPIADRHVIAQLLGILGQSRIANNLNQLAYHANVGSFAIDDDARSQINEAYEHVLFIRKMLLRGLGYRE
;
A
#
# COMPACT_ATOMS: atom_id res chain seq x y z
N MET A 1 3.55 69.84 35.77
CA MET A 1 4.61 68.93 36.25
C MET A 1 3.97 67.59 36.53
N SER A 2 4.63 66.51 36.09
CA SER A 2 4.21 65.11 36.21
C SER A 2 2.92 64.75 35.47
N GLU A 3 2.73 63.57 34.90
CA GLU A 3 3.52 62.42 34.47
C GLU A 3 2.42 61.43 34.05
N LEU A 4 2.61 60.70 32.93
CA LEU A 4 2.11 59.35 32.67
C LEU A 4 2.11 59.13 31.16
N LYS A 5 3.31 58.87 30.63
CA LYS A 5 3.46 58.19 29.34
C LYS A 5 3.21 56.72 29.59
N GLU A 6 2.11 56.19 29.06
CA GLU A 6 1.85 54.76 28.97
C GLU A 6 2.96 54.09 28.14
N THR A 7 3.89 53.44 28.82
CA THR A 7 4.86 52.53 28.22
C THR A 7 4.21 51.15 28.07
N PHE A 8 3.60 50.93 26.89
CA PHE A 8 3.26 49.58 26.43
C PHE A 8 4.55 48.80 26.14
N HIS A 9 5.02 48.03 27.12
CA HIS A 9 6.03 47.00 26.88
C HIS A 9 5.36 45.78 26.23
N ALA A 10 5.43 45.71 24.90
CA ALA A 10 5.12 44.49 24.15
C ALA A 10 6.16 43.41 24.50
N THR A 11 5.82 42.52 25.43
CA THR A 11 6.64 41.34 25.74
C THR A 11 6.38 40.29 24.66
N SER A 12 7.30 40.20 23.70
CA SER A 12 7.37 39.15 22.69
C SER A 12 7.62 37.79 23.38
N VAL A 13 6.57 37.00 23.58
CA VAL A 13 6.69 35.56 23.86
C VAL A 13 6.46 34.81 22.54
N GLY A 14 7.39 35.01 21.60
CA GLY A 14 7.56 34.15 20.43
C GLY A 14 8.22 32.84 20.85
N GLY A 15 7.46 31.96 21.49
CA GLY A 15 7.89 30.60 21.82
C GLY A 15 7.98 29.77 20.55
N THR A 16 9.10 29.88 19.82
CA THR A 16 9.44 29.00 18.70
C THR A 16 9.62 27.60 19.25
N VAL A 17 8.57 26.77 19.14
CA VAL A 17 8.67 25.32 19.30
C VAL A 17 9.50 24.82 18.12
N GLN A 18 10.82 24.83 18.28
CA GLN A 18 11.73 24.15 17.37
C GLN A 18 11.46 22.66 17.49
N SER A 19 10.55 22.17 16.66
CA SER A 19 10.42 20.77 16.30
C SER A 19 11.77 20.29 15.77
N ARG A 20 12.59 19.72 16.67
CA ARG A 20 13.81 18.98 16.31
C ARG A 20 13.38 17.74 15.53
N LEU A 21 13.13 17.92 14.24
CA LEU A 21 13.08 16.83 13.28
C LEU A 21 14.52 16.31 13.17
N THR A 22 14.85 15.26 13.93
CA THR A 22 16.07 14.51 13.68
C THR A 22 16.00 13.98 12.24
N PRO A 23 17.03 14.24 11.41
CA PRO A 23 17.05 13.72 10.05
C PRO A 23 17.04 12.19 10.11
N ILE A 24 16.09 11.58 9.42
CA ILE A 24 16.05 10.11 9.25
C ILE A 24 17.18 9.78 8.26
N THR A 25 18.39 9.60 8.77
CA THR A 25 19.51 9.14 7.95
C THR A 25 19.20 7.72 7.47
N PRO A 26 19.19 7.45 6.16
CA PRO A 26 18.93 6.10 5.66
C PRO A 26 20.03 5.16 6.17
N ARG A 27 19.62 4.13 6.92
CA ARG A 27 20.57 3.18 7.52
C ARG A 27 21.34 2.44 6.42
N PRO A 28 22.66 2.26 6.55
CA PRO A 28 23.46 1.56 5.56
C PRO A 28 22.95 0.12 5.38
N ARG A 29 22.58 -0.25 4.15
CA ARG A 29 22.22 -1.63 3.82
C ARG A 29 23.48 -2.48 3.87
N HIS A 30 23.53 -3.42 4.81
CA HIS A 30 24.66 -4.34 4.91
C HIS A 30 24.51 -5.41 3.83
N LYS A 31 25.58 -5.63 3.05
CA LYS A 31 25.57 -6.53 1.88
C LYS A 31 25.76 -8.00 2.28
N THR A 32 26.39 -8.27 3.42
CA THR A 32 26.65 -9.62 3.89
C THR A 32 26.22 -9.82 5.35
N THR A 33 25.94 -11.06 5.72
CA THR A 33 25.58 -11.44 7.11
C THR A 33 26.75 -11.27 8.09
N ARG A 34 27.99 -11.21 7.60
CA ARG A 34 29.21 -11.00 8.42
C ARG A 34 29.33 -9.57 8.95
N ASP A 35 28.74 -8.59 8.25
CA ASP A 35 28.82 -7.18 8.64
C ASP A 35 27.82 -6.83 9.76
N CYS A 36 26.90 -7.75 10.11
CA CYS A 36 25.89 -7.53 11.14
C CYS A 36 26.21 -8.34 12.42
N PRO A 37 26.83 -7.76 13.46
CA PRO A 37 27.01 -8.44 14.73
C PRO A 37 25.65 -8.82 15.34
N ARG A 38 25.58 -10.02 15.94
CA ARG A 38 24.37 -10.57 16.56
C ARG A 38 24.46 -10.55 18.07
N VAL A 39 23.37 -10.20 18.73
CA VAL A 39 23.21 -10.32 20.18
C VAL A 39 22.24 -11.45 20.47
N THR A 40 22.70 -12.46 21.21
CA THR A 40 21.87 -13.56 21.70
C THR A 40 21.58 -13.32 23.18
N VAL A 41 20.30 -13.23 23.55
CA VAL A 41 19.87 -13.02 24.94
C VAL A 41 19.05 -14.22 25.37
N ARG A 42 19.35 -14.77 26.55
CA ARG A 42 18.51 -15.79 27.20
C ARG A 42 17.43 -15.08 28.00
N LEU A 43 16.18 -15.44 27.77
CA LEU A 43 15.03 -14.90 28.46
C LEU A 43 14.33 -16.03 29.21
N SER A 44 13.78 -15.72 30.38
CA SER A 44 12.80 -16.59 31.01
C SER A 44 11.50 -16.59 30.18
N LEU A 45 10.61 -17.57 30.39
CA LEU A 45 9.30 -17.57 29.71
C LEU A 45 8.50 -16.30 30.05
N ASP A 46 8.45 -15.94 31.33
CA ASP A 46 7.72 -14.78 31.83
C ASP A 46 8.23 -13.47 31.20
N ASP A 47 9.56 -13.31 31.10
CA ASP A 47 10.17 -12.14 30.47
C ASP A 47 9.88 -12.10 28.97
N TYR A 48 9.90 -13.26 28.31
CA TYR A 48 9.60 -13.37 26.89
C TYR A 48 8.16 -12.93 26.59
N GLU A 49 7.18 -13.43 27.36
CA GLU A 49 5.77 -13.06 27.21
C GLU A 49 5.52 -11.58 27.50
N ARG A 50 6.16 -11.05 28.55
CA ARG A 50 6.09 -9.62 28.87
C ARG A 50 6.62 -8.77 27.73
N LEU A 51 7.78 -9.12 27.16
CA LEU A 51 8.36 -8.40 26.03
C LEU A 51 7.52 -8.54 24.76
N GLN A 52 6.91 -9.71 24.54
CA GLN A 52 6.03 -9.95 23.40
C GLN A 52 4.75 -9.11 23.48
N THR A 53 4.19 -8.96 24.68
CA THR A 53 3.04 -8.08 24.95
C THR A 53 3.41 -6.62 24.69
N LEU A 54 4.56 -6.17 25.19
CA LEU A 54 5.07 -4.81 24.96
C LEU A 54 5.41 -4.54 23.48
N ALA A 55 5.78 -5.57 22.72
CA ALA A 55 6.06 -5.46 21.29
C ALA A 55 4.79 -5.16 20.46
N GLY A 56 3.59 -5.43 20.99
CA GLY A 56 2.32 -5.01 20.36
C GLY A 56 2.14 -5.53 18.93
N GLY A 57 2.49 -6.80 18.67
CA GLY A 57 2.40 -7.45 17.36
C GLY A 57 3.56 -7.16 16.40
N ARG A 58 4.64 -6.52 16.89
CA ARG A 58 5.90 -6.36 16.15
C ARG A 58 6.82 -7.55 16.43
N ALA A 59 7.82 -7.76 15.56
CA ALA A 59 8.89 -8.72 15.85
C ALA A 59 9.67 -8.26 17.09
N LEU A 60 9.90 -9.20 18.02
CA LEU A 60 10.60 -8.96 19.28
C LEU A 60 11.97 -8.29 19.10
N SER A 61 12.72 -8.70 18.08
CA SER A 61 14.02 -8.12 17.72
C SER A 61 13.94 -6.64 17.33
N VAL A 62 12.86 -6.21 16.68
CA VAL A 62 12.62 -4.81 16.30
C VAL A 62 12.29 -3.98 17.54
N TYR A 63 11.47 -4.54 18.44
CA TYR A 63 11.13 -3.89 19.71
C TYR A 63 12.36 -3.72 20.61
N LEU A 64 13.14 -4.79 20.80
CA LEU A 64 14.38 -4.77 21.60
C LEU A 64 15.41 -3.80 21.02
N ARG A 65 15.59 -3.78 19.69
CA ARG A 65 16.51 -2.83 19.03
C ARG A 65 16.06 -1.38 19.23
N ALA A 66 14.75 -1.11 19.07
CA ALA A 66 14.22 0.23 19.26
C ALA A 66 14.36 0.70 20.71
N LYS A 67 14.13 -0.19 21.68
CA LYS A 67 14.32 0.12 23.11
C LYS A 67 15.80 0.26 23.50
N GLY A 68 16.68 -0.60 22.99
CA GLY A 68 18.11 -0.58 23.33
C GLY A 68 18.93 0.51 22.64
N LEU A 69 18.45 1.05 21.52
CA LEU A 69 19.13 2.13 20.78
C LEU A 69 18.35 3.47 20.84
N GLU A 70 17.30 3.55 21.66
CA GLU A 70 16.39 4.71 21.76
C GLU A 70 15.85 5.17 20.40
N GLU A 71 15.70 4.24 19.46
CA GLU A 71 15.27 4.53 18.11
C GLU A 71 13.73 4.59 18.02
N PRO A 72 13.18 5.47 17.17
CA PRO A 72 11.75 5.48 16.92
C PRO A 72 11.32 4.15 16.31
N LEU A 73 10.33 3.51 16.94
CA LEU A 73 9.72 2.28 16.44
C LEU A 73 9.21 2.52 15.01
N PRO A 74 9.55 1.65 14.04
CA PRO A 74 9.15 1.86 12.65
C PRO A 74 7.61 1.97 12.56
N LYS A 75 7.09 2.95 11.83
CA LYS A 75 5.62 3.09 11.67
C LYS A 75 5.06 1.77 11.11
N ARG A 76 3.98 1.27 11.72
CA ARG A 76 3.28 0.07 11.26
C ARG A 76 2.88 0.34 9.80
N LYS A 77 3.46 -0.39 8.85
CA LYS A 77 2.92 -0.42 7.49
C LYS A 77 1.55 -1.06 7.62
N THR A 78 0.50 -0.25 7.63
CA THR A 78 -0.86 -0.73 7.45
C THR A 78 -0.85 -1.43 6.09
N LYS A 79 -0.93 -2.77 6.10
CA LYS A 79 -1.24 -3.51 4.88
C LYS A 79 -2.50 -2.86 4.33
N SER A 80 -2.51 -2.47 3.05
CA SER A 80 -3.70 -1.88 2.45
C SER A 80 -4.88 -2.78 2.76
N SER A 81 -5.93 -2.20 3.35
CA SER A 81 -7.09 -2.88 3.90
C SER A 81 -8.00 -3.38 2.78
N VAL A 82 -7.46 -4.18 1.87
CA VAL A 82 -8.30 -5.01 1.00
C VAL A 82 -8.43 -6.34 1.73
N PRO A 83 -9.64 -6.73 2.18
CA PRO A 83 -9.90 -8.00 2.82
C PRO A 83 -9.28 -9.16 2.01
N ILE A 84 -8.70 -10.14 2.71
CA ILE A 84 -8.02 -11.28 2.07
C ILE A 84 -9.03 -12.09 1.24
N ALA A 85 -10.29 -12.17 1.67
CA ALA A 85 -11.39 -12.81 0.94
C ALA A 85 -11.61 -12.19 -0.45
N ASP A 86 -11.65 -10.86 -0.54
CA ASP A 86 -11.86 -10.13 -1.79
C ASP A 86 -10.72 -10.41 -2.79
N ARG A 87 -9.48 -10.58 -2.30
CA ARG A 87 -8.34 -10.94 -3.15
C ARG A 87 -8.46 -12.32 -3.77
N HIS A 88 -8.99 -13.30 -3.04
CA HIS A 88 -9.16 -14.66 -3.57
C HIS A 88 -10.25 -14.71 -4.64
N VAL A 89 -11.36 -14.00 -4.43
CA VAL A 89 -12.46 -13.92 -5.42
C VAL A 89 -11.99 -13.22 -6.69
N ILE A 90 -11.26 -12.10 -6.55
CA ILE A 90 -10.68 -11.38 -7.68
C ILE A 90 -9.66 -12.24 -8.44
N ALA A 91 -8.79 -12.97 -7.74
CA ALA A 91 -7.81 -13.86 -8.36
C ALA A 91 -8.47 -15.02 -9.12
N GLN A 92 -9.54 -15.61 -8.56
CA GLN A 92 -10.30 -16.66 -9.23
C GLN A 92 -11.02 -16.12 -10.48
N LEU A 93 -11.65 -14.96 -10.40
CA LEU A 93 -12.31 -14.32 -11.54
C LEU A 93 -11.31 -14.01 -12.66
N LEU A 94 -10.12 -13.48 -12.31
CA LEU A 94 -9.03 -13.26 -13.27
C LEU A 94 -8.52 -14.57 -13.88
N GLY A 95 -8.44 -15.64 -13.09
CA GLY A 95 -8.05 -16.97 -13.58
C GLY A 95 -9.04 -17.50 -14.63
N ILE A 96 -10.34 -17.41 -14.34
CA ILE A 96 -11.41 -17.83 -15.26
C ILE A 96 -11.40 -16.96 -16.53
N LEU A 97 -11.24 -15.65 -16.40
CA LEU A 97 -11.13 -14.73 -17.54
C LEU A 97 -9.89 -15.02 -18.39
N GLY A 98 -8.75 -15.32 -17.78
CA GLY A 98 -7.52 -15.70 -18.49
C GLY A 98 -7.61 -17.06 -19.18
N GLN A 99 -8.37 -18.00 -18.60
CA GLN A 99 -8.69 -19.29 -19.25
C GLN A 99 -9.71 -19.14 -20.38
N SER A 100 -10.50 -18.07 -20.38
CA SER A 100 -11.45 -17.81 -21.46
C SER A 100 -10.71 -17.58 -22.77
N ARG A 101 -11.29 -18.05 -23.87
CA ARG A 101 -10.75 -17.82 -25.22
C ARG A 101 -11.15 -16.47 -25.81
N ILE A 102 -11.59 -15.52 -24.99
CA ILE A 102 -12.13 -14.22 -25.45
C ILE A 102 -11.13 -13.49 -26.36
N ALA A 103 -9.85 -13.42 -25.96
CA ALA A 103 -8.82 -12.74 -26.78
C ALA A 103 -8.60 -13.43 -28.14
N ASN A 104 -8.61 -14.77 -28.18
CA ASN A 104 -8.45 -15.53 -29.41
C ASN A 104 -9.67 -15.37 -30.34
N ASN A 105 -10.88 -15.40 -29.77
CA ASN A 105 -12.12 -15.19 -30.52
C ASN A 105 -12.19 -13.76 -31.08
N LEU A 106 -11.76 -12.76 -30.30
CA LEU A 106 -11.69 -11.38 -30.76
C LEU A 106 -10.69 -11.20 -31.91
N ASN A 107 -9.56 -11.91 -31.85
CA ASN A 107 -8.57 -11.92 -32.92
C ASN A 107 -9.09 -12.58 -34.20
N GLN A 108 -9.89 -13.65 -34.08
CA GLN A 108 -10.56 -14.28 -35.22
C GLN A 108 -11.59 -13.34 -35.85
N LEU A 109 -12.40 -12.65 -35.05
CA LEU A 109 -13.36 -11.66 -35.54
C LEU A 109 -12.64 -10.50 -36.26
N ALA A 110 -11.56 -9.98 -35.69
CA ALA A 110 -10.75 -8.93 -36.31
C ALA A 110 -10.14 -9.39 -37.65
N TYR A 111 -9.63 -10.62 -37.70
CA TYR A 111 -9.10 -11.22 -38.92
C TYR A 111 -10.19 -11.35 -39.99
N HIS A 112 -11.35 -11.93 -39.66
CA HIS A 112 -12.46 -12.11 -40.60
C HIS A 112 -13.05 -10.78 -41.08
N ALA A 113 -13.10 -9.76 -40.20
CA ALA A 113 -13.50 -8.40 -40.56
C ALA A 113 -12.50 -7.75 -41.53
N ASN A 114 -11.20 -7.89 -41.27
CA ASN A 114 -10.14 -7.31 -42.12
C ASN A 114 -10.05 -8.00 -43.50
N VAL A 115 -10.33 -9.30 -43.57
CA VAL A 115 -10.40 -10.07 -44.82
C VAL A 115 -11.69 -9.79 -45.60
N GLY A 116 -12.62 -9.00 -45.05
CA GLY A 116 -13.88 -8.63 -45.71
C GLY A 116 -14.87 -9.80 -45.81
N SER A 117 -14.60 -10.92 -45.14
CA SER A 117 -15.42 -12.13 -45.14
C SER A 117 -16.56 -12.06 -44.11
N PHE A 118 -16.59 -11.02 -43.28
CA PHE A 118 -17.51 -10.92 -42.16
C PHE A 118 -18.77 -10.15 -42.57
N ALA A 119 -19.77 -10.87 -43.06
CA ALA A 119 -21.13 -10.34 -43.22
C ALA A 119 -21.80 -10.32 -41.84
N ILE A 120 -21.71 -9.18 -41.15
CA ILE A 120 -22.37 -8.96 -39.86
C ILE A 120 -23.76 -8.39 -40.11
N ASP A 121 -24.78 -9.10 -39.65
CA ASP A 121 -26.12 -8.57 -39.51
C ASP A 121 -26.17 -7.48 -38.42
N ASP A 122 -27.09 -6.53 -38.49
CA ASP A 122 -27.15 -5.41 -37.53
C ASP A 122 -27.42 -5.91 -36.09
N ASP A 123 -28.17 -7.00 -35.94
CA ASP A 123 -28.39 -7.68 -34.65
C ASP A 123 -27.09 -8.22 -34.05
N ALA A 124 -26.24 -8.82 -34.88
CA ALA A 124 -24.94 -9.35 -34.45
C ALA A 124 -23.97 -8.21 -34.08
N ARG A 125 -24.03 -7.06 -34.76
CA ARG A 125 -23.27 -5.86 -34.37
C ARG A 125 -23.69 -5.37 -32.99
N SER A 126 -25.00 -5.31 -32.73
CA SER A 126 -25.55 -4.88 -31.44
C SER A 126 -25.06 -5.79 -30.31
N GLN A 127 -25.15 -7.11 -30.49
CA GLN A 127 -24.71 -8.10 -29.49
C GLN A 127 -23.19 -8.02 -29.21
N ILE A 128 -22.37 -7.78 -30.23
CA ILE A 128 -20.92 -7.59 -30.06
C ILE A 128 -20.63 -6.32 -29.26
N ASN A 129 -21.36 -5.24 -29.54
CA ASN A 129 -21.17 -3.96 -28.85
C ASN A 129 -21.59 -4.06 -27.38
N GLU A 130 -22.70 -4.73 -27.10
CA GLU A 130 -23.14 -5.05 -25.73
C GLU A 130 -22.11 -5.90 -24.98
N ALA A 131 -21.58 -6.95 -25.62
CA ALA A 131 -20.53 -7.78 -25.05
C ALA A 131 -19.23 -6.98 -24.76
N TYR A 132 -18.86 -6.06 -25.66
CA TYR A 132 -17.70 -5.17 -25.47
C TYR A 132 -17.88 -4.26 -24.24
N GLU A 133 -19.06 -3.65 -24.09
CA GLU A 133 -19.40 -2.83 -22.92
C GLU A 133 -19.34 -3.64 -21.61
N HIS A 134 -19.84 -4.88 -21.62
CA HIS A 134 -19.73 -5.77 -20.45
C HIS A 134 -18.29 -6.10 -20.08
N VAL A 135 -17.41 -6.35 -21.06
CA VAL A 135 -15.98 -6.60 -20.81
C VAL A 135 -15.30 -5.36 -20.24
N LEU A 136 -15.59 -4.17 -20.77
CA LEU A 136 -15.08 -2.90 -20.23
C LEU A 136 -15.56 -2.65 -18.81
N PHE A 137 -16.83 -2.96 -18.52
CA PHE A 137 -17.40 -2.84 -17.19
C PHE A 137 -16.70 -3.76 -16.19
N ILE A 138 -16.49 -5.03 -16.54
CA ILE A 138 -15.77 -6.00 -15.71
C ILE A 138 -14.32 -5.50 -15.45
N ARG A 139 -13.63 -5.01 -16.48
CA ARG A 139 -12.29 -4.43 -16.35
C ARG A 139 -12.26 -3.27 -15.37
N LYS A 140 -13.19 -2.31 -15.48
CA LYS A 140 -13.28 -1.14 -14.59
C LYS A 140 -13.57 -1.55 -13.15
N MET A 141 -14.48 -2.49 -12.94
CA MET A 141 -14.81 -3.01 -11.60
C MET A 141 -13.61 -3.71 -10.95
N LEU A 142 -12.85 -4.49 -11.73
CA LEU A 142 -11.63 -5.14 -11.26
C LEU A 142 -10.54 -4.13 -10.88
N LEU A 143 -10.29 -3.14 -11.72
CA LEU A 143 -9.28 -2.09 -11.44
C LEU A 143 -9.64 -1.30 -10.18
N ARG A 144 -10.92 -0.95 -10.02
CA ARG A 144 -11.44 -0.28 -8.82
C ARG A 144 -11.30 -1.16 -7.58
N GLY A 145 -11.62 -2.45 -7.67
CA GLY A 145 -11.49 -3.41 -6.57
C GLY A 145 -10.04 -3.65 -6.14
N LEU A 146 -9.09 -3.54 -7.08
CA LEU A 146 -7.65 -3.64 -6.82
C LEU A 146 -7.02 -2.33 -6.32
N GLY A 147 -7.78 -1.24 -6.29
CA GLY A 147 -7.32 0.07 -5.81
C GLY A 147 -6.48 0.85 -6.83
N TYR A 148 -6.51 0.47 -8.10
CA TYR A 148 -5.97 1.30 -9.18
C TYR A 148 -6.98 2.39 -9.50
N ARG A 149 -6.54 3.65 -9.49
CA ARG A 149 -7.32 4.79 -9.99
C ARG A 149 -6.96 4.94 -11.47
N GLU A 150 -7.95 4.78 -12.35
CA GLU A 150 -7.83 5.23 -13.75
C GLU A 150 -7.68 6.75 -13.80
#